data_AF-A0A914D7X8-F1
#
_entry.id   AF-A0A914D7X8-F1
#
_cell.length_a   1.000
_cell.length_b   1.000
_cell.length_c   1.000
_cell.angle_alpha   90.00
_cell.angle_beta   90.00
_cell.angle_gamma   90.00
#
_symmetry.space_group_name_H-M   'P 1'
#
loop_
_entity.id
_entity.type
_entity.pdbx_description
1 polymer ?
#
loop_
_entity_poly.entity_id
_entity_poly.type
_entity_poly.pdbx_seq_one_letter_code
_entity_poly.pdbx_strand_id
1 'polypeptide(L)'
;MKDRFAKHVFSEIDMHASNFSKSVIGYEVLPPPELERIFNMSGGNIFHGVMSLHQLYWLRPIKGYSNYSTPIKGLYLCGSGTHPGGGVTGGPGRLSALNVLEDMK
;
A
#
# COMPACT_ATOMS: atom_id res chain seq x y z
N MET A 1 7.66 -23.64 0.83
CA MET A 1 7.62 -22.77 -0.38
C MET A 1 8.36 -21.46 -0.14
N LYS A 2 8.09 -20.76 0.97
CA LYS A 2 8.75 -19.51 1.38
C LYS A 2 10.28 -19.59 1.41
N ASP A 3 10.85 -20.60 2.07
CA ASP A 3 12.32 -20.73 2.20
C ASP A 3 13.03 -20.89 0.85
N ARG A 4 12.40 -21.62 -0.07
CA ARG A 4 12.91 -21.78 -1.44
C ARG A 4 12.90 -20.45 -2.18
N PHE A 5 11.84 -19.65 -2.04
CA PHE A 5 11.77 -18.32 -2.61
C PHE A 5 12.82 -17.38 -2.00
N ALA A 6 12.95 -17.36 -0.67
CA ALA A 6 13.97 -16.57 0.04
C ALA A 6 15.39 -16.93 -0.43
N LYS A 7 15.72 -18.22 -0.49
CA LYS A 7 17.03 -18.69 -0.97
C LYS A 7 17.30 -18.29 -2.43
N HIS A 8 16.28 -18.31 -3.28
CA HIS A 8 16.41 -17.80 -4.65
C HIS A 8 16.72 -16.30 -4.66
N VAL A 9 15.96 -15.48 -3.92
CA VAL A 9 16.22 -14.05 -3.79
C VAL A 9 17.62 -13.78 -3.23
N PHE A 10 18.07 -14.55 -2.23
CA PHE A 10 19.42 -14.40 -1.67
C PHE A 10 20.51 -14.70 -2.71
N SER A 11 20.32 -15.75 -3.53
CA SER A 11 21.23 -16.07 -4.62
C SER A 11 21.30 -14.96 -5.67
N GLU A 12 20.18 -14.32 -5.99
CA GLU A 12 20.17 -13.16 -6.91
C GLU A 12 20.89 -11.96 -6.31
N ILE A 13 20.73 -11.70 -5.01
CA ILE A 13 21.44 -10.61 -4.34
C ILE A 13 22.95 -10.88 -4.28
N ASP A 14 23.36 -12.12 -4.02
CA ASP A 14 24.78 -12.52 -3.99
C ASP A 14 25.52 -12.23 -5.31
N MET A 15 24.81 -12.23 -6.45
CA MET A 15 25.38 -11.85 -7.75
C MET A 15 25.83 -10.39 -7.82
N HIS A 16 25.26 -9.52 -6.98
CA HIS A 16 25.53 -8.08 -6.94
C HIS A 16 26.22 -7.63 -5.65
N ALA A 17 26.05 -8.37 -4.56
CA ALA A 17 26.61 -8.09 -3.24
C ALA A 17 27.17 -9.38 -2.64
N SER A 18 28.46 -9.63 -2.89
CA SER A 18 29.13 -10.85 -2.42
C SER A 18 29.02 -11.02 -0.90
N ASN A 19 28.83 -12.26 -0.45
CA ASN A 19 28.62 -12.67 0.96
C ASN A 19 27.30 -12.20 1.60
N PHE A 20 26.34 -11.62 0.85
CA PHE A 20 25.06 -11.22 1.40
C PHE A 20 24.37 -12.38 2.13
N SER A 21 24.20 -13.53 1.48
CA SER A 21 23.52 -14.68 2.07
C SER A 21 24.18 -15.20 3.35
N LYS A 22 25.52 -15.16 3.41
CA LYS A 22 26.29 -15.58 4.60
C LYS A 22 26.16 -14.62 5.78
N SER A 23 25.80 -13.36 5.53
CA SER A 23 25.60 -12.33 6.56
C SER A 23 24.20 -12.32 7.17
N VAL A 24 23.25 -13.09 6.61
CA VAL A 24 21.86 -13.14 7.09
C VAL A 24 21.81 -13.91 8.42
N ILE A 25 21.42 -13.22 9.50
CA ILE A 25 21.20 -13.82 10.84
C ILE A 25 19.76 -14.28 11.07
N GLY A 26 18.82 -13.79 10.27
CA GLY A 26 17.39 -14.08 10.35
C GLY A 26 16.64 -13.41 9.21
N TYR A 27 15.49 -13.96 8.83
CA TYR A 27 14.64 -13.40 7.78
C TYR A 27 13.17 -13.77 8.01
N GLU A 28 12.28 -12.93 7.49
CA GLU A 28 10.85 -13.22 7.41
C GLU A 28 10.40 -13.06 5.96
N VAL A 29 9.52 -13.95 5.51
CA VAL A 29 8.91 -13.88 4.17
C VAL A 29 7.40 -13.72 4.35
N LEU A 30 6.90 -12.56 3.94
CA LEU A 30 5.48 -12.21 3.97
C LEU A 30 4.88 -12.30 2.56
N PRO A 31 4.36 -13.47 2.12
CA PRO A 31 3.67 -13.58 0.84
C PRO A 31 2.30 -12.88 0.89
N PRO A 32 1.64 -12.67 -0.27
CA PRO A 32 0.38 -11.94 -0.35
C PRO A 32 -0.73 -12.40 0.62
N PRO A 33 -1.01 -13.70 0.83
CA PRO A 33 -2.03 -14.12 1.79
C PRO A 33 -1.73 -13.72 3.24
N GLU A 34 -0.44 -13.58 3.56
CA GLU A 34 0.01 -13.20 4.90
C GLU A 34 -0.05 -11.69 5.09
N LEU A 35 0.32 -10.91 4.08
CA LEU A 35 0.11 -9.46 4.06
C LEU A 35 -1.38 -9.12 4.17
N GLU A 36 -2.24 -9.86 3.48
CA GLU A 36 -3.70 -9.70 3.59
C GLU A 36 -4.18 -9.99 5.02
N ARG A 37 -3.72 -11.09 5.63
CA ARG A 37 -4.10 -11.47 7.00
C ARG A 37 -3.59 -10.50 8.07
N ILE A 38 -2.36 -10.00 7.94
CA ILE A 38 -1.72 -9.18 8.98
C ILE A 38 -2.11 -7.71 8.84
N PHE A 39 -2.17 -7.19 7.61
CA PHE A 39 -2.32 -5.77 7.34
C PHE A 39 -3.63 -5.39 6.65
N ASN A 40 -4.54 -6.35 6.40
CA ASN A 40 -5.74 -6.15 5.59
C ASN A 40 -5.43 -5.59 4.19
N MET A 41 -4.29 -5.99 3.63
CA MET A 41 -3.89 -5.67 2.27
C MET A 41 -4.43 -6.72 1.32
N SER A 42 -5.64 -6.52 0.79
CA SER A 42 -6.25 -7.45 -0.17
C SER A 42 -5.31 -7.77 -1.32
N GLY A 43 -5.04 -9.06 -1.55
CA GLY A 43 -4.09 -9.55 -2.54
C GLY A 43 -2.63 -9.14 -2.30
N GLY A 44 -2.28 -8.65 -1.10
CA GLY A 44 -0.95 -8.12 -0.76
C GLY A 44 -0.61 -6.80 -1.43
N ASN A 45 -1.58 -6.07 -1.99
CA ASN A 45 -1.32 -4.84 -2.72
C ASN A 45 -1.13 -3.64 -1.76
N ILE A 46 0.09 -3.10 -1.72
CA ILE A 46 0.46 -1.94 -0.88
C ILE A 46 -0.36 -0.69 -1.16
N PHE A 47 -0.96 -0.60 -2.35
CA PHE A 47 -1.81 0.51 -2.73
C PHE A 47 -3.30 0.25 -2.45
N HIS A 48 -3.70 -0.91 -1.90
CA HIS A 48 -5.13 -1.25 -1.68
C HIS A 48 -6.00 -1.06 -2.93
N GLY A 49 -5.42 -1.24 -4.12
CA GLY A 49 -6.04 -1.02 -5.43
C GLY A 49 -4.96 -0.92 -6.51
N VAL A 50 -5.27 -1.23 -7.76
CA VAL A 50 -4.27 -1.12 -8.84
C VAL A 50 -4.00 0.35 -9.18
N MET A 51 -2.80 0.63 -9.69
CA MET A 51 -2.39 1.97 -10.17
C MET A 51 -2.46 2.04 -11.70
N SER A 52 -3.54 1.52 -12.28
CA SER A 52 -3.85 1.67 -13.70
C SER A 52 -4.45 3.06 -13.97
N LEU A 53 -4.35 3.58 -15.19
CA LEU A 53 -4.92 4.90 -15.56
C LEU A 53 -6.40 5.05 -15.17
N HIS A 54 -7.18 3.97 -15.21
CA HIS A 54 -8.60 3.97 -14.85
C HIS A 54 -8.87 3.88 -13.33
N GLN A 55 -7.85 3.73 -12.49
CA GLN A 55 -7.92 3.73 -11.02
C GLN A 55 -7.01 4.81 -10.38
N LEU A 56 -6.69 5.86 -11.15
CA LEU A 56 -5.90 7.00 -10.68
C LEU A 56 -6.73 8.30 -10.68
N TYR A 57 -6.18 9.33 -10.03
CA TYR A 57 -6.80 10.65 -9.93
C TYR A 57 -8.23 10.60 -9.38
N TRP A 58 -9.17 11.29 -10.05
CA TRP A 58 -10.57 11.38 -9.62
C TRP A 58 -11.35 10.06 -9.73
N LEU A 59 -10.76 9.03 -10.34
CA LEU A 59 -11.34 7.68 -10.40
C LEU A 59 -10.93 6.81 -9.20
N ARG A 60 -10.08 7.32 -8.30
CA ARG A 60 -9.57 6.61 -7.12
C ARG A 60 -10.24 7.11 -5.82
N PRO A 61 -10.73 6.23 -4.93
CA PRO A 61 -10.77 4.76 -5.05
C PRO A 61 -11.79 4.27 -6.08
N ILE A 62 -12.88 5.01 -6.23
CA ILE A 62 -13.91 4.86 -7.26
C ILE A 62 -14.46 6.25 -7.60
N LYS A 63 -15.04 6.39 -8.79
CA LYS A 63 -15.68 7.64 -9.21
C LYS A 63 -16.75 8.07 -8.19
N GLY A 64 -16.71 9.36 -7.80
CA GLY A 64 -17.65 9.94 -6.84
C GLY A 64 -17.17 9.98 -5.39
N TYR A 65 -16.08 9.28 -5.05
CA TYR A 65 -15.49 9.25 -3.70
C TYR A 65 -14.02 9.68 -3.67
N SER A 66 -13.55 10.32 -4.75
CA SER A 66 -12.19 10.84 -4.87
C SER A 66 -11.96 12.14 -4.10
N ASN A 67 -13.03 12.72 -3.54
CA ASN A 67 -12.99 13.88 -2.64
C ASN A 67 -12.82 13.48 -1.17
N TYR A 68 -12.41 12.25 -0.86
CA TYR A 68 -12.17 11.77 0.50
C TYR A 68 -13.40 11.64 1.40
N SER A 69 -14.58 12.11 1.00
CA SER A 69 -15.83 11.88 1.73
C SER A 69 -16.42 10.50 1.43
N THR A 70 -17.35 10.07 2.28
CA THR A 70 -18.17 8.87 2.07
C THR A 70 -19.66 9.21 2.18
N PRO A 71 -20.59 8.29 1.85
CA PRO A 71 -22.02 8.52 2.07
C PRO A 71 -22.38 8.62 3.56
N ILE A 72 -21.48 8.16 4.44
CA ILE A 72 -21.67 8.22 5.88
C ILE A 72 -21.12 9.56 6.36
N LYS A 73 -22.00 10.41 6.90
CA LYS A 73 -21.63 11.73 7.43
C LYS A 73 -20.53 11.59 8.49
N GLY A 74 -19.45 12.35 8.35
CA GLY A 74 -18.32 12.34 9.28
C GLY A 74 -17.32 11.20 9.08
N LEU A 75 -17.51 10.34 8.08
CA LEU A 75 -16.54 9.30 7.71
C LEU A 75 -15.79 9.69 6.43
N TYR A 76 -14.46 9.67 6.52
CA TYR A 76 -13.55 10.08 5.45
C TYR A 76 -12.53 8.99 5.12
N LEU A 77 -12.06 9.00 3.88
CA LEU A 77 -11.04 8.10 3.37
C LEU A 77 -9.69 8.82 3.34
N CYS A 78 -8.69 8.26 4.02
CA CYS A 78 -7.38 8.89 4.17
C CYS A 78 -6.20 7.94 3.88
N GLY A 79 -6.48 6.71 3.46
CA GLY A 79 -5.49 5.64 3.31
C GLY A 79 -4.88 5.54 1.92
N SER A 80 -3.93 4.62 1.76
CA SER A 80 -3.24 4.38 0.48
C SER A 80 -4.16 4.01 -0.70
N GLY A 81 -5.39 3.59 -0.41
CA GLY A 81 -6.44 3.30 -1.40
C GLY A 81 -7.01 4.54 -2.10
N THR A 82 -6.80 5.76 -1.58
CA THR A 82 -7.31 7.00 -2.17
C THR A 82 -6.26 7.69 -3.03
N HIS A 83 -6.66 8.71 -3.79
CA HIS A 83 -5.71 9.61 -4.44
C HIS A 83 -4.84 10.34 -3.40
N PRO A 84 -3.56 10.67 -3.67
CA PRO A 84 -2.71 10.28 -4.82
C PRO A 84 -2.21 8.83 -4.81
N GLY A 85 -2.40 8.10 -3.72
CA GLY A 85 -1.90 6.74 -3.53
C GLY A 85 -0.97 6.65 -2.32
N GLY A 86 -0.40 5.45 -2.12
CA GLY A 86 0.53 5.16 -1.02
C GLY A 86 1.96 5.63 -1.27
N GLY A 87 2.89 5.05 -0.51
CA GLY A 87 4.33 5.30 -0.68
C GLY A 87 4.91 6.36 0.26
N VAL A 88 4.41 6.45 1.50
CA VAL A 88 4.94 7.35 2.55
C VAL A 88 4.93 8.84 2.15
N THR A 89 3.98 9.24 1.29
CA THR A 89 3.86 10.63 0.81
C THR A 89 3.06 11.53 1.76
N GLY A 90 2.19 10.93 2.59
CA GLY A 90 1.22 11.67 3.42
C GLY A 90 0.09 12.34 2.63
N GLY A 91 0.07 12.21 1.30
CA GLY A 91 -0.89 12.88 0.42
C GLY A 91 -2.36 12.57 0.75
N PRO A 92 -2.76 11.29 0.80
CA PRO A 92 -4.12 10.88 1.15
C PRO A 92 -4.61 11.47 2.47
N GLY A 93 -3.77 11.37 3.52
CA GLY A 93 -4.09 11.87 4.85
C GLY A 93 -4.24 13.39 4.88
N ARG A 94 -3.33 14.12 4.24
CA ARG A 94 -3.39 15.58 4.17
C ARG A 94 -4.66 16.07 3.46
N LEU A 95 -4.99 15.50 2.31
CA LEU A 95 -6.14 15.93 1.52
C LEU A 95 -7.47 15.58 2.20
N SER A 96 -7.53 14.40 2.84
CA SER A 96 -8.66 14.02 3.68
C SER A 96 -8.85 15.00 4.84
N ALA A 97 -7.78 15.38 5.55
CA ALA A 97 -7.86 16.34 6.65
C ALA A 97 -8.34 17.73 6.20
N LEU A 98 -7.90 18.21 5.03
CA LEU A 98 -8.41 19.47 4.48
C LEU A 98 -9.90 19.41 4.17
N ASN A 99 -10.38 18.27 3.68
CA ASN A 99 -11.80 18.06 3.41
C ASN A 99 -12.64 18.02 4.70
N VAL A 100 -12.11 17.41 5.77
CA VAL A 100 -12.72 17.47 7.12
C VAL A 100 -12.84 18.93 7.61
N LEU A 101 -11.77 19.72 7.47
CA LEU A 101 -11.78 21.12 7.91
C LEU A 101 -12.78 21.97 7.13
N GLU A 102 -13.03 21.66 5.85
CA GLU A 102 -14.03 22.35 5.05
C GLU A 102 -15.46 22.02 5.52
N ASP A 103 -15.74 20.76 5.82
CA ASP A 103 -17.06 20.30 6.32
C ASP A 103 -17.39 20.81 7.74
N MET A 104 -16.39 21.30 8.48
CA MET A 104 -16.55 21.86 9.83
C MET A 104 -16.83 23.37 9.85
N LYS A 105 -16.78 24.04 8.68
CA LYS A 105 -17.12 25.46 8.56
C LYS A 105 -18.64 25.64 8.47
#